data_AF-A0A4Q2Y1Z5-F1
#
_entry.id   AF-A0A4Q2Y1Z5-F1
#
_cell.length_a   1.000
_cell.length_b   1.000
_cell.length_c   1.000
_cell.angle_alpha   90.00
_cell.angle_beta   90.00
_cell.angle_gamma   90.00
#
_symmetry.space_group_name_H-M   'P 1'
#
loop_
_entity.id
_entity.type
_entity.pdbx_description
1 polymer ?
#
loop_
_entity_poly.entity_id
_entity_poly.type
_entity_poly.pdbx_seq_one_letter_code
_entity_poly.pdbx_strand_id
1 'polypeptide(L)'
;MRFRASSNMLEIPSCIPTVRRTHFPQMKTPFVLLSCLLFLNQADGAVYFLNFGNGGDPLNVPTTLQDQTNSPYHTESPSFAGTVWNNLTTQDVGSGILDAAGAASQLGIDLGIAPSTGSTNINLASQPTGHAGVTGTAFSSNIYANNSVGRYAIYSNTTANNATSNRIALGVQISGLAAGTYDIYTLTRNTNTSGSQTFQVHLGTSASAGNFDFSGYSSESISMGGGANTAWVDGTNYLKQTITIAEGGFLNVAVDGTSGQTRGFLSAIQIVQVPEPSSLLMAGLAGAFALRRRRK
;
A
#
# COMPACT_ATOMS: atom_id res chain seq x y z
N MET A 1 42.25 51.72 15.55
CA MET A 1 42.71 52.15 16.89
C MET A 1 42.67 50.94 17.80
N ARG A 2 43.85 50.41 18.18
CA ARG A 2 44.03 49.33 19.15
C ARG A 2 43.74 49.88 20.56
N PHE A 3 43.30 49.06 21.51
CA PHE A 3 43.75 48.98 22.93
C PHE A 3 42.75 48.04 23.66
N ARG A 4 43.10 46.80 24.03
CA ARG A 4 43.96 46.28 25.13
C ARG A 4 43.14 45.95 26.38
N ALA A 5 43.34 44.72 26.84
CA ALA A 5 42.74 44.07 27.99
C ALA A 5 43.06 44.74 29.34
N SER A 6 42.21 44.49 30.33
CA SER A 6 42.55 44.62 31.75
C SER A 6 41.80 43.55 32.56
N SER A 7 42.53 42.49 32.87
CA SER A 7 42.26 41.49 33.90
C SER A 7 42.31 42.13 35.30
N ASN A 8 41.43 41.71 36.20
CA ASN A 8 41.68 41.80 37.64
C ASN A 8 41.18 40.54 38.34
N MET A 9 42.15 39.85 38.95
CA MET A 9 42.00 38.73 39.87
C MET A 9 41.27 39.16 41.14
N LEU A 10 40.43 38.27 41.66
CA LEU A 10 40.11 38.22 43.09
C LEU A 10 40.36 36.79 43.57
N GLU A 11 41.41 36.62 44.38
CA GLU A 11 41.65 35.44 45.21
C GLU A 11 40.81 35.52 46.51
N ILE A 12 40.97 34.51 47.37
CA ILE A 12 40.58 34.35 48.80
C ILE A 12 39.46 33.28 48.98
N PRO A 13 39.52 32.37 49.98
CA PRO A 13 40.54 31.39 50.31
C PRO A 13 39.94 29.97 50.53
N SER A 14 40.81 28.99 50.72
CA SER A 14 40.48 27.61 51.10
C SER A 14 39.83 27.48 52.48
N CYS A 15 38.78 26.67 52.59
CA CYS A 15 38.44 26.00 53.84
C CYS A 15 37.93 24.58 53.54
N ILE A 16 38.72 23.59 53.98
CA ILE A 16 38.46 22.15 53.86
C ILE A 16 37.68 21.71 55.11
N PRO A 17 36.56 20.98 54.94
CA PRO A 17 36.11 20.04 55.95
C PRO A 17 36.20 18.60 55.41
N THR A 18 37.04 17.81 56.08
CA THR A 18 37.11 16.36 56.04
C THR A 18 35.77 15.74 56.44
N VAL A 19 35.13 14.93 55.58
CA VAL A 19 34.03 14.05 55.99
C VAL A 19 34.23 12.63 55.44
N ARG A 20 34.10 11.69 56.39
CA ARG A 20 34.30 10.24 56.34
C ARG A 20 33.65 9.54 55.15
N ARG A 21 34.39 8.59 54.59
CA ARG A 21 33.87 7.42 53.87
C ARG A 21 32.88 6.66 54.76
N THR A 22 31.61 6.66 54.37
CA THR A 22 30.65 5.64 54.79
C THR A 22 30.41 4.69 53.62
N HIS A 23 30.63 3.40 53.89
CA HIS A 23 30.30 2.29 53.00
C HIS A 23 28.80 2.30 52.69
N PHE A 24 28.43 2.59 51.44
CA PHE A 24 27.11 2.24 50.94
C PHE A 24 27.10 0.78 50.47
N PRO A 25 26.15 -0.04 50.94
CA PRO A 25 26.03 -1.43 50.54
C PRO A 25 25.63 -1.53 49.06
N GLN A 26 26.18 -2.55 48.39
CA GLN A 26 25.84 -2.92 47.01
C GLN A 26 24.32 -3.05 46.84
N MET A 27 23.68 -2.05 46.23
CA MET A 27 22.32 -2.17 45.72
C MET A 27 22.34 -3.09 44.51
N LYS A 28 21.91 -4.33 44.74
CA LYS A 28 21.49 -5.29 43.74
C LYS A 28 20.52 -4.61 42.77
N THR A 29 20.96 -4.36 41.55
CA THR A 29 20.15 -3.83 40.45
C THR A 29 19.13 -4.89 40.04
N PRO A 30 17.83 -4.77 40.34
CA PRO A 30 16.85 -5.73 39.85
C PRO A 30 16.34 -5.23 38.50
N PHE A 31 16.92 -5.75 37.42
CA PHE A 31 16.21 -6.41 36.31
C PHE A 31 14.83 -5.88 35.82
N VAL A 32 14.55 -4.57 35.87
CA VAL A 32 13.28 -3.98 35.37
C VAL A 32 13.46 -3.19 34.06
N LEU A 33 14.69 -3.01 33.58
CA LEU A 33 14.99 -2.18 32.40
C LEU A 33 15.16 -2.93 31.07
N LEU A 34 14.83 -4.23 31.00
CA LEU A 34 14.91 -5.02 29.76
C LEU A 34 13.54 -5.34 29.13
N SER A 35 12.47 -4.66 29.56
CA SER A 35 11.11 -4.87 29.02
C SER A 35 10.67 -3.80 28.03
N CYS A 36 11.34 -2.63 27.99
CA CYS A 36 10.91 -1.47 27.19
C CYS A 36 11.69 -1.25 25.89
N LEU A 37 12.63 -2.14 25.54
CA LEU A 37 13.42 -2.04 24.29
C LEU A 37 12.95 -3.00 23.19
N LEU A 38 11.82 -3.69 23.38
CA LEU A 38 11.11 -4.40 22.30
C LEU A 38 10.09 -3.47 21.62
N PHE A 39 10.50 -2.25 21.29
CA PHE A 39 9.96 -1.61 20.09
C PHE A 39 10.64 -2.29 18.91
N LEU A 40 10.30 -3.55 18.69
CA LEU A 40 10.61 -4.23 17.45
C LEU A 40 10.02 -3.34 16.36
N ASN A 41 10.89 -2.75 15.53
CA ASN A 41 10.50 -2.33 14.20
C ASN A 41 9.85 -3.57 13.59
N GLN A 42 8.52 -3.59 13.59
CA GLN A 42 7.79 -4.63 12.90
C GLN A 42 8.16 -4.41 11.44
N ALA A 43 9.03 -5.26 10.91
CA ALA A 43 9.30 -5.24 9.49
C ALA A 43 7.95 -5.44 8.81
N ASP A 44 7.60 -4.55 7.89
CA ASP A 44 6.41 -4.73 7.07
C ASP A 44 6.48 -6.11 6.43
N GLY A 45 5.33 -6.79 6.33
CA GLY A 45 5.24 -8.05 5.59
C GLY A 45 5.54 -7.83 4.10
N ALA A 46 5.37 -8.86 3.27
CA ALA A 46 5.59 -8.68 1.83
C ALA A 46 4.71 -7.56 1.26
N VAL A 47 5.32 -6.58 0.59
CA VAL A 47 4.63 -5.44 -0.04
C VAL A 47 4.83 -5.50 -1.55
N TYR A 48 3.75 -5.44 -2.30
CA TYR A 48 3.77 -5.44 -3.76
C TYR A 48 3.07 -4.21 -4.30
N PHE A 49 3.71 -3.54 -5.24
CA PHE A 49 3.15 -2.41 -5.95
C PHE A 49 2.93 -2.75 -7.41
N LEU A 50 1.68 -2.71 -7.85
CA LEU A 50 1.24 -3.02 -9.20
C LEU A 50 0.74 -1.73 -9.86
N ASN A 51 1.44 -1.27 -10.90
CA ASN A 51 1.07 -0.09 -11.68
C ASN A 51 0.51 -0.53 -13.03
N PHE A 52 -0.80 -0.42 -13.22
CA PHE A 52 -1.45 -0.75 -14.48
C PHE A 52 -1.43 0.43 -15.46
N GLY A 53 -1.20 1.65 -14.95
CA GLY A 53 -1.23 2.88 -15.73
C GLY A 53 -0.18 3.00 -16.82
N ASN A 54 0.92 2.24 -16.77
CA ASN A 54 1.99 2.33 -17.78
C ASN A 54 1.44 1.99 -19.19
N GLY A 55 0.66 0.91 -19.33
CA GLY A 55 0.14 0.50 -20.63
C GLY A 55 1.21 0.13 -21.66
N GLY A 56 2.45 -0.13 -21.22
CA GLY A 56 3.59 -0.46 -22.08
C GLY A 56 4.39 0.75 -22.59
N ASP A 57 4.02 1.98 -22.21
CA ASP A 57 4.83 3.17 -22.44
C ASP A 57 5.85 3.37 -21.29
N PRO A 58 7.16 3.18 -21.54
CA PRO A 58 8.18 3.36 -20.52
C PRO A 58 8.24 4.78 -19.95
N LEU A 59 7.62 5.77 -20.61
CA LEU A 59 7.51 7.13 -20.12
C LEU A 59 6.44 7.30 -19.04
N ASN A 60 5.54 6.33 -18.85
CA ASN A 60 4.43 6.38 -17.86
C ASN A 60 4.74 5.55 -16.60
N VAL A 61 6.03 5.48 -16.24
CA VAL A 61 6.54 4.75 -15.09
C VAL A 61 7.06 5.74 -14.04
N PRO A 62 6.82 5.50 -12.73
CA PRO A 62 7.51 6.24 -11.67
C PRO A 62 9.03 6.07 -11.78
N THR A 63 9.71 7.11 -12.28
CA THR A 63 11.19 7.08 -12.49
C THR A 63 11.95 7.86 -11.43
N THR A 64 11.30 8.75 -10.70
CA THR A 64 11.92 9.53 -9.62
C THR A 64 11.51 8.98 -8.27
N LEU A 65 12.32 9.21 -7.23
CA LEU A 65 11.96 8.83 -5.86
C LEU A 65 10.63 9.48 -5.43
N GLN A 66 10.39 10.72 -5.85
CA GLN A 66 9.13 11.42 -5.57
C GLN A 66 7.94 10.66 -6.18
N ASP A 67 8.02 10.23 -7.44
CA ASP A 67 6.94 9.48 -8.08
C ASP A 67 6.78 8.08 -7.48
N GLN A 68 7.89 7.40 -7.14
CA GLN A 68 7.91 6.05 -6.57
C GLN A 68 7.32 5.98 -5.16
N THR A 69 7.48 7.06 -4.40
CA THR A 69 6.94 7.19 -3.02
C THR A 69 5.59 7.91 -2.99
N ASN A 70 5.12 8.47 -4.11
CA ASN A 70 3.80 9.11 -4.20
C ASN A 70 2.70 8.05 -4.32
N SER A 71 2.29 7.46 -3.19
CA SER A 71 1.25 6.44 -3.14
C SER A 71 0.49 6.42 -1.82
N PRO A 72 -0.70 5.78 -1.77
CA PRO A 72 -1.44 5.59 -0.53
C PRO A 72 -0.63 4.93 0.59
N TYR A 73 0.05 3.81 0.34
CA TYR A 73 0.75 3.11 1.41
C TYR A 73 1.92 3.92 2.01
N HIS A 74 2.67 4.68 1.21
CA HIS A 74 3.69 5.59 1.73
C HIS A 74 3.10 6.75 2.55
N THR A 75 1.85 7.12 2.29
CA THR A 75 1.13 8.12 3.09
C THR A 75 0.74 7.56 4.45
N GLU A 76 0.31 6.30 4.50
CA GLU A 76 -0.07 5.61 5.74
C GLU A 76 1.11 5.09 6.56
N SER A 77 2.20 4.70 5.89
CA SER A 77 3.44 4.23 6.51
C SER A 77 4.62 5.09 6.03
N PRO A 78 4.84 6.29 6.63
CA PRO A 78 5.91 7.19 6.20
C PRO A 78 7.34 6.64 6.39
N SER A 79 7.50 5.61 7.21
CA SER A 79 8.78 4.91 7.41
C SER A 79 9.06 3.84 6.37
N PHE A 80 8.06 3.47 5.54
CA PHE A 80 8.23 2.50 4.48
C PHE A 80 9.14 3.07 3.38
N ALA A 81 10.11 2.27 2.94
CA ALA A 81 11.16 2.70 2.02
C ALA A 81 11.15 1.95 0.66
N GLY A 82 10.22 1.01 0.45
CA GLY A 82 10.13 0.27 -0.80
C GLY A 82 9.70 1.16 -1.96
N THR A 83 10.37 1.06 -3.10
CA THR A 83 10.18 1.97 -4.25
C THR A 83 9.96 1.24 -5.57
N VAL A 84 9.99 -0.09 -5.55
CA VAL A 84 9.86 -0.90 -6.77
C VAL A 84 8.39 -1.05 -7.14
N TRP A 85 8.05 -0.56 -8.33
CA TRP A 85 6.73 -0.71 -8.95
C TRP A 85 6.79 -1.71 -10.11
N ASN A 86 5.89 -2.69 -10.09
CA ASN A 86 5.69 -3.61 -11.19
C ASN A 86 4.79 -2.93 -12.22
N ASN A 87 5.37 -2.58 -13.37
CA ASN A 87 4.63 -1.89 -14.41
C ASN A 87 3.96 -2.91 -15.32
N LEU A 88 2.64 -2.94 -15.25
CA LEU A 88 1.79 -3.88 -15.94
C LEU A 88 1.15 -3.21 -17.15
N THR A 89 0.71 -4.04 -18.09
CA THR A 89 -0.02 -3.62 -19.28
C THR A 89 -1.43 -4.21 -19.24
N THR A 90 -2.13 -4.24 -20.37
CA THR A 90 -3.42 -4.92 -20.50
C THR A 90 -3.27 -6.43 -20.76
N GLN A 91 -2.19 -7.04 -20.30
CA GLN A 91 -1.85 -8.45 -20.54
C GLN A 91 -1.51 -9.12 -19.21
N ASP A 92 -1.78 -10.43 -19.15
CA ASP A 92 -1.42 -11.28 -18.02
C ASP A 92 0.10 -11.32 -17.81
N VAL A 93 0.50 -11.49 -16.55
CA VAL A 93 1.89 -11.63 -16.14
C VAL A 93 2.01 -12.87 -15.25
N GLY A 94 2.48 -13.98 -15.80
CA GLY A 94 2.59 -15.24 -15.05
C GLY A 94 3.81 -15.34 -14.12
N SER A 95 4.78 -14.43 -14.19
CA SER A 95 5.97 -14.41 -13.33
C SER A 95 6.75 -13.09 -13.44
N GLY A 96 7.77 -12.92 -12.59
CA GLY A 96 8.69 -11.76 -12.65
C GLY A 96 8.22 -10.55 -11.85
N ILE A 97 7.14 -10.68 -11.09
CA ILE A 97 6.69 -9.69 -10.14
C ILE A 97 7.70 -9.60 -8.99
N LEU A 98 8.13 -8.38 -8.68
CA LEU A 98 9.02 -8.07 -7.57
C LEU A 98 8.23 -7.50 -6.40
N ASP A 99 8.69 -7.74 -5.18
CA ASP A 99 8.24 -6.94 -4.04
C ASP A 99 8.76 -5.51 -4.14
N ALA A 100 8.25 -4.63 -3.28
CA ALA A 100 8.61 -3.22 -3.27
C ALA A 100 10.07 -2.94 -2.87
N ALA A 101 10.79 -3.94 -2.33
CA ALA A 101 12.22 -3.89 -2.07
C ALA A 101 13.06 -4.43 -3.26
N GLY A 102 12.42 -5.01 -4.27
CA GLY A 102 13.05 -5.55 -5.48
C GLY A 102 13.35 -7.05 -5.43
N ALA A 103 12.90 -7.78 -4.41
CA ALA A 103 13.06 -9.23 -4.35
C ALA A 103 12.04 -9.93 -5.26
N ALA A 104 12.47 -11.00 -5.93
CA ALA A 104 11.60 -11.78 -6.81
C ALA A 104 10.50 -12.52 -6.02
N SER A 105 9.32 -12.60 -6.60
CA SER A 105 8.16 -13.32 -6.04
C SER A 105 7.61 -14.38 -7.00
N GLN A 106 6.66 -15.16 -6.50
CA GLN A 106 5.89 -16.12 -7.29
C GLN A 106 4.54 -15.55 -7.77
N LEU A 107 4.32 -14.24 -7.65
CA LEU A 107 3.04 -13.66 -8.01
C LEU A 107 2.78 -13.78 -9.52
N GLY A 108 1.54 -14.15 -9.82
CA GLY A 108 0.95 -14.09 -11.16
C GLY A 108 -0.23 -13.12 -11.15
N ILE A 109 -0.40 -12.39 -12.25
CA ILE A 109 -1.47 -11.41 -12.44
C ILE A 109 -2.24 -11.79 -13.70
N ASP A 110 -3.50 -12.18 -13.52
CA ASP A 110 -4.43 -12.44 -14.62
C ASP A 110 -5.46 -11.32 -14.67
N LEU A 111 -5.65 -10.73 -15.84
CA LEU A 111 -6.54 -9.62 -16.09
C LEU A 111 -7.80 -10.08 -16.82
N GLY A 112 -8.91 -9.42 -16.55
CA GLY A 112 -10.16 -9.74 -17.22
C GLY A 112 -11.15 -8.59 -17.24
N ILE A 113 -12.23 -8.80 -17.97
CA ILE A 113 -13.34 -7.86 -18.03
C ILE A 113 -14.67 -8.59 -17.90
N ALA A 114 -15.68 -7.88 -17.45
CA ALA A 114 -17.05 -8.35 -17.56
C ALA A 114 -17.44 -8.48 -19.05
N PRO A 115 -17.98 -9.63 -19.51
CA PRO A 115 -18.25 -9.87 -20.92
C PRO A 115 -19.40 -9.03 -21.48
N SER A 116 -20.24 -8.47 -20.61
CA SER A 116 -21.38 -7.63 -20.98
C SER A 116 -21.65 -6.57 -19.92
N THR A 117 -22.38 -5.53 -20.32
CA THR A 117 -22.81 -4.45 -19.41
C THR A 117 -23.56 -5.00 -18.21
N GLY A 118 -23.14 -4.61 -17.01
CA GLY A 118 -23.77 -5.00 -15.74
C GLY A 118 -23.53 -6.46 -15.31
N SER A 119 -22.71 -7.22 -16.04
CA SER A 119 -22.28 -8.55 -15.59
C SER A 119 -21.32 -8.43 -14.39
N THR A 120 -21.50 -9.31 -13.42
CA THR A 120 -20.59 -9.47 -12.26
C THR A 120 -19.55 -10.56 -12.45
N ASN A 121 -19.63 -11.32 -13.55
CA ASN A 121 -18.64 -12.33 -13.89
C ASN A 121 -17.51 -11.70 -14.70
N ILE A 122 -16.28 -11.79 -14.19
CA ILE A 122 -15.05 -11.40 -14.88
C ILE A 122 -14.56 -12.59 -15.71
N ASN A 123 -14.44 -12.37 -17.02
CA ASN A 123 -13.83 -13.32 -17.94
C ASN A 123 -12.34 -13.02 -18.11
N LEU A 124 -11.46 -13.85 -17.53
CA LEU A 124 -10.01 -13.71 -17.64
C LEU A 124 -9.48 -14.05 -19.05
N ALA A 125 -10.29 -14.68 -19.90
CA ALA A 125 -9.96 -14.85 -21.32
C ALA A 125 -10.22 -13.56 -22.14
N SER A 126 -10.78 -12.51 -21.54
CA SER A 126 -11.08 -11.24 -22.21
C SER A 126 -10.30 -10.11 -21.57
N GLN A 127 -9.23 -9.70 -22.24
CA GLN A 127 -8.31 -8.71 -21.72
C GLN A 127 -8.87 -7.28 -21.79
N PRO A 128 -8.43 -6.37 -20.90
CA PRO A 128 -8.68 -4.95 -21.03
C PRO A 128 -8.20 -4.41 -22.39
N THR A 129 -8.94 -3.49 -22.99
CA THR A 129 -8.64 -3.01 -24.35
C THR A 129 -8.05 -1.61 -24.38
N GLY A 130 -8.09 -0.87 -23.27
CA GLY A 130 -7.74 0.54 -23.20
C GLY A 130 -6.66 0.82 -22.16
N HIS A 131 -5.63 1.55 -22.58
CA HIS A 131 -4.63 2.13 -21.67
C HIS A 131 -4.15 3.50 -22.18
N ALA A 132 -3.87 3.64 -23.48
CA ALA A 132 -3.28 4.84 -24.08
C ALA A 132 -4.17 6.10 -23.99
N GLY A 133 -5.46 5.93 -23.67
CA GLY A 133 -6.44 6.99 -23.63
C GLY A 133 -6.63 7.67 -22.27
N VAL A 134 -5.87 7.32 -21.24
CA VAL A 134 -5.92 7.96 -19.90
C VAL A 134 -4.55 8.54 -19.58
N THR A 135 -4.34 9.82 -19.88
CA THR A 135 -3.02 10.48 -19.83
C THR A 135 -2.96 11.66 -18.85
N GLY A 136 -4.02 11.85 -18.06
CA GLY A 136 -4.14 12.94 -17.11
C GLY A 136 -4.50 14.29 -17.73
N THR A 137 -5.23 14.35 -18.85
CA THR A 137 -5.57 15.63 -19.51
C THR A 137 -6.40 16.56 -18.64
N ALA A 138 -7.16 16.04 -17.68
CA ALA A 138 -7.90 16.84 -16.69
C ALA A 138 -7.19 16.91 -15.33
N PHE A 139 -6.45 15.88 -14.95
CA PHE A 139 -5.71 15.81 -13.70
C PHE A 139 -4.26 15.39 -13.94
N SER A 140 -3.35 16.37 -13.89
CA SER A 140 -1.89 16.18 -14.10
C SER A 140 -1.04 16.92 -13.06
N SER A 141 -1.60 17.21 -11.89
CA SER A 141 -0.95 17.97 -10.81
C SER A 141 -1.08 17.22 -9.48
N ASN A 142 -0.33 17.67 -8.47
CA ASN A 142 -0.34 17.11 -7.12
C ASN A 142 -0.08 15.59 -7.12
N ILE A 143 -0.94 14.78 -6.49
CA ILE A 143 -0.80 13.33 -6.48
C ILE A 143 -0.92 12.70 -7.87
N TYR A 144 -1.36 13.44 -8.89
CA TYR A 144 -1.44 13.02 -10.30
C TYR A 144 -0.35 13.66 -11.17
N ALA A 145 0.63 14.35 -10.58
CA ALA A 145 1.72 14.97 -11.33
C ALA A 145 2.67 13.93 -11.94
N ASN A 146 3.45 14.38 -12.93
CA ASN A 146 4.53 13.60 -13.55
C ASN A 146 4.08 12.19 -13.96
N ASN A 147 4.82 11.17 -13.54
CA ASN A 147 4.54 9.77 -13.79
C ASN A 147 3.93 9.07 -12.58
N SER A 148 3.12 9.79 -11.81
CA SER A 148 2.40 9.22 -10.68
C SER A 148 1.58 8.00 -11.09
N VAL A 149 1.56 7.00 -10.20
CA VAL A 149 0.77 5.77 -10.31
C VAL A 149 -0.74 6.03 -10.35
N GLY A 150 -1.21 7.18 -9.87
CA GLY A 150 -2.62 7.56 -9.96
C GLY A 150 -3.00 8.26 -11.27
N ARG A 151 -2.02 8.66 -12.09
CA ARG A 151 -2.27 9.50 -13.27
C ARG A 151 -2.86 8.70 -14.42
N TYR A 152 -2.42 7.47 -14.60
CA TYR A 152 -2.79 6.65 -15.75
C TYR A 152 -3.65 5.47 -15.29
N ALA A 153 -4.36 4.81 -16.20
CA ALA A 153 -5.19 3.66 -15.88
C ALA A 153 -5.44 2.76 -17.10
N ILE A 154 -5.61 1.47 -16.84
CA ILE A 154 -6.27 0.57 -17.79
C ILE A 154 -7.79 0.63 -17.64
N TYR A 155 -8.47 0.32 -18.72
CA TYR A 155 -9.92 0.23 -18.79
C TYR A 155 -10.33 -0.68 -19.96
N SER A 156 -11.62 -0.91 -20.12
CA SER A 156 -12.14 -1.60 -21.30
C SER A 156 -13.32 -0.87 -21.93
N ASN A 157 -13.44 -1.01 -23.25
CA ASN A 157 -14.63 -0.67 -24.00
C ASN A 157 -15.17 -1.98 -24.58
N THR A 158 -16.48 -2.21 -24.63
CA THR A 158 -16.97 -3.25 -25.54
C THR A 158 -16.81 -2.79 -26.98
N THR A 159 -16.78 -3.74 -27.91
CA THR A 159 -16.80 -3.53 -29.38
C THR A 159 -18.01 -2.72 -29.86
N ALA A 160 -19.02 -2.47 -29.02
CA ALA A 160 -20.07 -1.51 -29.30
C ALA A 160 -19.57 -0.11 -28.94
N ASN A 161 -19.28 0.70 -29.98
CA ASN A 161 -18.79 2.09 -29.98
C ASN A 161 -19.64 3.13 -29.21
N ASN A 162 -20.24 2.79 -28.06
CA ASN A 162 -21.01 3.72 -27.25
C ASN A 162 -20.49 3.77 -25.80
N ALA A 163 -19.57 4.70 -25.56
CA ALA A 163 -18.86 4.89 -24.29
C ALA A 163 -19.75 5.28 -23.10
N THR A 164 -21.03 5.60 -23.31
CA THR A 164 -21.94 6.11 -22.27
C THR A 164 -22.88 5.05 -21.69
N SER A 165 -22.97 3.85 -22.28
CA SER A 165 -23.88 2.78 -21.79
C SER A 165 -23.17 1.50 -21.37
N ASN A 166 -21.85 1.40 -21.61
CA ASN A 166 -21.08 0.19 -21.32
C ASN A 166 -20.57 0.20 -19.88
N ARG A 167 -21.40 -0.28 -18.94
CA ARG A 167 -20.97 -0.61 -17.57
C ARG A 167 -20.16 -1.90 -17.56
N ILE A 168 -18.88 -1.79 -17.89
CA ILE A 168 -17.95 -2.94 -17.96
C ILE A 168 -17.01 -2.86 -16.78
N ALA A 169 -17.15 -3.82 -15.87
CA ALA A 169 -16.21 -4.00 -14.78
C ALA A 169 -14.88 -4.54 -15.32
N LEU A 170 -13.80 -4.07 -14.73
CA LEU A 170 -12.45 -4.58 -14.92
C LEU A 170 -12.11 -5.48 -13.75
N GLY A 171 -11.42 -6.59 -13.97
CA GLY A 171 -11.02 -7.52 -12.93
C GLY A 171 -9.55 -7.87 -12.98
N VAL A 172 -9.00 -8.21 -11.81
CA VAL A 172 -7.66 -8.75 -11.61
C VAL A 172 -7.77 -9.94 -10.68
N GLN A 173 -7.17 -11.06 -11.08
CA GLN A 173 -6.90 -12.20 -10.21
C GLN A 173 -5.40 -12.27 -9.95
N ILE A 174 -5.03 -12.46 -8.68
CA ILE A 174 -3.65 -12.46 -8.22
C ILE A 174 -3.37 -13.78 -7.52
N SER A 175 -2.40 -14.52 -8.05
CA SER A 175 -1.96 -15.82 -7.55
C SER A 175 -0.62 -15.72 -6.82
N GLY A 176 -0.23 -16.78 -6.11
CA GLY A 176 1.12 -16.90 -5.53
C GLY A 176 1.34 -16.12 -4.23
N LEU A 177 0.30 -15.48 -3.67
CA LEU A 177 0.35 -14.90 -2.34
C LEU A 177 0.39 -16.04 -1.30
N ALA A 178 1.24 -15.88 -0.29
CA ALA A 178 1.23 -16.79 0.86
C ALA A 178 -0.08 -16.64 1.64
N ALA A 179 -0.46 -17.68 2.40
CA ALA A 179 -1.59 -17.56 3.31
C ALA A 179 -1.33 -16.44 4.34
N GLY A 180 -2.35 -15.62 4.62
CA GLY A 180 -2.22 -14.51 5.55
C GLY A 180 -3.25 -13.41 5.34
N THR A 181 -3.15 -12.36 6.15
CA THR A 181 -3.99 -11.16 6.05
C THR A 181 -3.26 -10.06 5.30
N TYR A 182 -3.96 -9.35 4.42
CA TYR A 182 -3.42 -8.32 3.55
C TYR A 182 -4.30 -7.08 3.56
N ASP A 183 -3.67 -5.91 3.55
CA ASP A 183 -4.31 -4.64 3.22
C ASP A 183 -4.12 -4.38 1.72
N ILE A 184 -5.24 -4.17 1.02
CA ILE A 184 -5.28 -3.95 -0.42
C ILE A 184 -5.69 -2.51 -0.69
N TYR A 185 -4.80 -1.76 -1.31
CA TYR A 185 -5.02 -0.38 -1.72
C TYR A 185 -5.36 -0.35 -3.20
N THR A 186 -6.58 0.03 -3.55
CA THR A 186 -7.02 0.10 -4.95
C THR A 186 -7.17 1.56 -5.39
N LEU A 187 -6.48 1.92 -6.47
CA LEU A 187 -6.58 3.23 -7.10
C LEU A 187 -7.37 3.10 -8.41
N THR A 188 -8.44 3.87 -8.52
CA THR A 188 -9.28 3.95 -9.71
C THR A 188 -9.66 5.39 -9.98
N ARG A 189 -9.40 5.87 -11.20
CA ARG A 189 -9.87 7.17 -11.70
C ARG A 189 -9.70 7.24 -13.22
N ASN A 190 -10.66 7.84 -13.92
CA ASN A 190 -10.39 8.39 -15.25
C ASN A 190 -9.85 9.83 -15.09
N THR A 191 -8.55 10.00 -15.26
CA THR A 191 -7.89 11.30 -15.08
C THR A 191 -8.05 12.25 -16.26
N ASN A 192 -8.71 11.82 -17.34
CA ASN A 192 -8.99 12.65 -18.51
C ASN A 192 -10.30 13.43 -18.44
N THR A 193 -11.12 13.21 -17.40
CA THR A 193 -12.41 13.89 -17.22
C THR A 193 -12.45 14.64 -15.90
N SER A 194 -12.77 15.94 -15.92
CA SER A 194 -12.89 16.79 -14.72
C SER A 194 -14.22 16.65 -13.96
N GLY A 195 -15.14 15.83 -14.45
CA GLY A 195 -16.40 15.54 -13.76
C GLY A 195 -16.19 14.70 -12.50
N SER A 196 -17.14 14.77 -11.58
CA SER A 196 -17.22 13.82 -10.46
C SER A 196 -17.40 12.40 -10.98
N GLN A 197 -16.76 11.43 -10.32
CA GLN A 197 -16.77 10.03 -10.71
C GLN A 197 -16.96 9.16 -9.47
N THR A 198 -17.75 8.10 -9.61
CA THR A 198 -17.91 7.09 -8.58
C THR A 198 -17.59 5.71 -9.14
N PHE A 199 -16.82 4.95 -8.39
CA PHE A 199 -16.46 3.56 -8.69
C PHE A 199 -16.80 2.67 -7.50
N GLN A 200 -17.28 1.46 -7.75
CA GLN A 200 -17.30 0.38 -6.76
C GLN A 200 -16.04 -0.45 -6.92
N VAL A 201 -15.35 -0.71 -5.82
CA VAL A 201 -14.27 -1.70 -5.74
C VAL A 201 -14.80 -2.90 -4.99
N HIS A 202 -14.67 -4.07 -5.60
CA HIS A 202 -15.07 -5.36 -5.06
C HIS A 202 -13.83 -6.19 -4.76
N LEU A 203 -13.76 -6.73 -3.54
CA LEU A 203 -12.63 -7.51 -3.05
C LEU A 203 -13.10 -8.86 -2.51
N GLY A 204 -12.48 -9.93 -3.00
CA GLY A 204 -12.78 -11.29 -2.58
C GLY A 204 -11.63 -12.26 -2.83
N THR A 205 -11.88 -13.53 -2.53
CA THR A 205 -10.95 -14.61 -2.83
C THR A 205 -11.62 -15.72 -3.61
N SER A 206 -10.80 -16.55 -4.26
CA SER A 206 -11.23 -17.82 -4.85
C SER A 206 -10.23 -18.92 -4.56
N ALA A 207 -10.70 -20.18 -4.59
CA ALA A 207 -9.89 -21.36 -4.32
C ALA A 207 -9.17 -21.91 -5.56
N SER A 208 -9.47 -21.39 -6.75
CA SER A 208 -8.94 -21.87 -8.02
C SER A 208 -8.74 -20.73 -9.00
N ALA A 209 -7.73 -20.86 -9.86
CA ALA A 209 -7.52 -19.95 -10.97
C ALA A 209 -8.71 -19.97 -11.94
N GLY A 210 -8.98 -18.84 -12.59
CA GLY A 210 -9.99 -18.69 -13.62
C GLY A 210 -11.02 -17.60 -13.32
N ASN A 211 -12.02 -17.53 -14.21
CA ASN A 211 -13.11 -16.56 -14.15
C ASN A 211 -13.76 -16.52 -12.75
N PHE A 212 -14.14 -15.33 -12.30
CA PHE A 212 -14.71 -15.14 -10.98
C PHE A 212 -15.94 -14.22 -11.02
N ASP A 213 -16.89 -14.48 -10.13
CA ASP A 213 -18.08 -13.65 -9.93
C ASP A 213 -17.94 -12.81 -8.66
N PHE A 214 -17.98 -11.49 -8.80
CA PHE A 214 -17.83 -10.55 -7.68
C PHE A 214 -19.16 -10.15 -7.03
N SER A 215 -20.30 -10.75 -7.44
CA SER A 215 -21.63 -10.41 -6.91
C SER A 215 -21.76 -10.57 -5.38
N GLY A 216 -20.98 -11.48 -4.78
CA GLY A 216 -20.95 -11.73 -3.33
C GLY A 216 -19.72 -11.18 -2.60
N TYR A 217 -18.87 -10.41 -3.27
CA TYR A 217 -17.63 -9.89 -2.68
C TYR A 217 -17.89 -8.67 -1.79
N SER A 218 -16.96 -8.40 -0.88
CA SER A 218 -16.97 -7.15 -0.12
C SER A 218 -16.85 -5.99 -1.10
N SER A 219 -17.64 -4.93 -0.92
CA SER A 219 -17.63 -3.82 -1.88
C SER A 219 -17.72 -2.47 -1.19
N GLU A 220 -16.91 -1.52 -1.66
CA GLU A 220 -16.90 -0.15 -1.18
C GLU A 220 -16.86 0.85 -2.34
N SER A 221 -17.34 2.06 -2.09
CA SER A 221 -17.44 3.12 -3.09
C SER A 221 -16.31 4.14 -2.94
N ILE A 222 -15.68 4.52 -4.06
CA ILE A 222 -14.86 5.73 -4.14
C ILE A 222 -15.66 6.78 -4.88
N SER A 223 -15.92 7.92 -4.23
CA SER A 223 -16.56 9.07 -4.88
C SER A 223 -15.60 10.24 -4.95
N MET A 224 -15.11 10.51 -6.15
CA MET A 224 -14.19 11.60 -6.43
C MET A 224 -14.94 12.81 -6.96
N GLY A 225 -14.68 13.98 -6.37
CA GLY A 225 -15.10 15.26 -6.93
C GLY A 225 -14.29 15.67 -8.16
N GLY A 226 -14.75 16.73 -8.84
CA GLY A 226 -14.13 17.26 -10.05
C GLY A 226 -12.82 18.03 -9.88
N GLY A 227 -12.27 18.12 -8.66
CA GLY A 227 -11.00 18.78 -8.36
C GLY A 227 -9.82 17.81 -8.26
N ALA A 228 -8.61 18.29 -8.59
CA ALA A 228 -7.39 17.53 -8.34
C ALA A 228 -7.15 17.42 -6.82
N ASN A 229 -7.07 16.20 -6.31
CA ASN A 229 -6.71 15.95 -4.92
C ASN A 229 -5.25 16.37 -4.66
N THR A 230 -4.98 16.97 -3.51
CA THR A 230 -3.63 17.39 -3.09
C THR A 230 -2.88 16.31 -2.30
N ALA A 231 -3.60 15.33 -1.76
CA ALA A 231 -3.07 14.23 -0.96
C ALA A 231 -3.87 12.94 -1.20
N TRP A 232 -3.26 11.79 -0.90
CA TRP A 232 -3.94 10.50 -0.84
C TRP A 232 -4.87 10.46 0.37
N VAL A 233 -6.14 10.09 0.15
CA VAL A 233 -7.17 10.00 1.19
C VAL A 233 -8.05 8.78 0.92
N ASP A 234 -8.11 7.87 1.89
CA ASP A 234 -8.94 6.67 1.85
C ASP A 234 -10.43 7.02 1.67
N GLY A 235 -11.15 6.17 0.92
CA GLY A 235 -12.53 6.39 0.51
C GLY A 235 -12.75 7.56 -0.46
N THR A 236 -11.71 8.35 -0.77
CA THR A 236 -11.80 9.53 -1.64
C THR A 236 -11.09 9.33 -2.96
N ASN A 237 -9.81 8.93 -2.96
CA ASN A 237 -9.01 8.74 -4.18
C ASN A 237 -8.21 7.42 -4.21
N TYR A 238 -8.34 6.61 -3.16
CA TYR A 238 -8.07 5.19 -3.14
C TYR A 238 -9.05 4.52 -2.16
N LEU A 239 -9.12 3.20 -2.16
CA LEU A 239 -9.72 2.41 -1.09
C LEU A 239 -8.70 1.48 -0.47
N LYS A 240 -8.69 1.41 0.86
CA LYS A 240 -8.02 0.36 1.61
C LYS A 240 -9.03 -0.67 2.09
N GLN A 241 -8.82 -1.94 1.76
CA GLN A 241 -9.65 -3.05 2.23
C GLN A 241 -8.77 -4.19 2.74
N THR A 242 -9.11 -4.77 3.89
CA THR A 242 -8.39 -5.89 4.49
C THR A 242 -9.01 -7.22 4.09
N ILE A 243 -8.20 -8.20 3.71
CA ILE A 243 -8.66 -9.54 3.33
C ILE A 243 -7.70 -10.64 3.79
N THR A 244 -8.25 -11.79 4.16
CA THR A 244 -7.47 -13.00 4.47
C THR A 244 -7.48 -13.96 3.29
N ILE A 245 -6.29 -14.40 2.89
CA ILE A 245 -6.07 -15.35 1.81
C ILE A 245 -5.67 -16.68 2.43
N ALA A 246 -6.37 -17.76 2.04
CA ALA A 246 -6.01 -19.12 2.44
C ALA A 246 -4.81 -19.64 1.63
N GLU A 247 -4.18 -20.71 2.09
CA GLU A 247 -3.11 -21.36 1.33
C GLU A 247 -3.60 -21.80 -0.05
N GLY A 248 -2.85 -21.46 -1.11
CA GLY A 248 -3.23 -21.71 -2.50
C GLY A 248 -4.41 -20.86 -3.00
N GLY A 249 -4.90 -19.90 -2.20
CA GLY A 249 -5.97 -18.99 -2.58
C GLY A 249 -5.52 -17.90 -3.53
N PHE A 250 -6.49 -17.33 -4.23
CA PHE A 250 -6.32 -16.24 -5.17
C PHE A 250 -7.02 -14.99 -4.64
N LEU A 251 -6.38 -13.83 -4.77
CA LEU A 251 -7.00 -12.54 -4.52
C LEU A 251 -7.70 -12.05 -5.78
N ASN A 252 -8.97 -11.68 -5.67
CA ASN A 252 -9.76 -11.17 -6.78
C ASN A 252 -10.18 -9.73 -6.47
N VAL A 253 -9.87 -8.81 -7.39
CA VAL A 253 -10.29 -7.40 -7.35
C VAL A 253 -11.13 -7.13 -8.59
N ALA A 254 -12.29 -6.51 -8.43
CA ALA A 254 -13.04 -5.96 -9.55
C ALA A 254 -13.39 -4.50 -9.32
N VAL A 255 -13.32 -3.69 -10.38
CA VAL A 255 -13.67 -2.27 -10.35
C VAL A 255 -14.77 -2.01 -11.36
N ASP A 256 -15.85 -1.40 -10.87
CA ASP A 256 -17.05 -1.12 -11.65
C ASP A 256 -17.41 0.37 -11.58
N GLY A 257 -17.61 1.00 -12.73
CA GLY A 257 -17.98 2.42 -12.80
C GLY A 257 -19.47 2.61 -12.58
N THR A 258 -19.86 3.55 -11.71
CA THR A 258 -21.28 3.75 -11.37
C THR A 258 -21.82 5.10 -11.81
N SER A 259 -21.11 6.19 -11.51
CA SER A 259 -21.56 7.56 -11.79
C SER A 259 -20.45 8.39 -12.40
N GLY A 260 -20.78 9.23 -13.38
CA GLY A 260 -19.81 10.06 -14.11
C GLY A 260 -18.88 9.29 -15.06
N GLN A 261 -18.56 8.04 -14.73
CA GLN A 261 -17.93 7.02 -15.58
C GLN A 261 -18.58 5.67 -15.30
N THR A 262 -19.03 4.99 -16.35
CA THR A 262 -19.67 3.66 -16.25
C THR A 262 -18.68 2.51 -16.42
N ARG A 263 -17.51 2.75 -17.01
CA ARG A 263 -16.46 1.73 -17.16
C ARG A 263 -15.64 1.62 -15.88
N GLY A 264 -15.17 0.42 -15.56
CA GLY A 264 -14.11 0.22 -14.58
C GLY A 264 -12.79 0.82 -15.08
N PHE A 265 -12.10 1.55 -14.21
CA PHE A 265 -10.72 2.00 -14.43
C PHE A 265 -9.85 1.43 -13.32
N LEU A 266 -8.61 1.05 -13.63
CA LEU A 266 -7.65 0.61 -12.64
C LEU A 266 -6.30 1.25 -12.91
N SER A 267 -5.84 2.03 -11.94
CA SER A 267 -4.55 2.73 -12.00
C SER A 267 -3.46 1.91 -11.35
N ALA A 268 -3.69 1.50 -10.11
CA ALA A 268 -2.72 0.77 -9.32
C ALA A 268 -3.40 -0.09 -8.24
N ILE A 269 -2.69 -1.13 -7.82
CA ILE A 269 -3.00 -1.92 -6.62
C ILE A 269 -1.74 -1.99 -5.76
N GLN A 270 -1.85 -1.74 -4.46
CA GLN A 270 -0.81 -2.05 -3.48
C GLN A 270 -1.30 -3.17 -2.58
N ILE A 271 -0.48 -4.21 -2.42
CA ILE A 271 -0.79 -5.39 -1.60
C ILE A 271 0.20 -5.37 -0.46
N VAL A 272 -0.28 -5.20 0.77
CA VAL A 272 0.56 -5.08 1.95
C VAL A 272 0.20 -6.22 2.90
N GLN A 273 1.11 -7.16 3.10
CA GLN A 273 0.88 -8.20 4.09
C GLN A 273 0.88 -7.59 5.49
N VAL A 274 -0.22 -7.79 6.22
CA VAL A 274 -0.36 -7.38 7.60
C VAL A 274 0.45 -8.37 8.45
N PRO A 275 1.47 -7.91 9.19
CA PRO A 275 2.25 -8.81 10.03
C PRO A 275 1.35 -9.50 11.06
N GLU A 276 1.39 -10.83 11.11
CA GLU A 276 0.69 -11.58 12.15
C GLU A 276 1.18 -11.07 13.53
N PRO A 277 0.28 -10.86 14.52
CA PRO A 277 0.68 -10.50 15.86
C PRO A 277 1.69 -11.53 16.35
N SER A 278 2.96 -11.11 16.46
CA SER A 278 4.08 -12.05 16.54
C SER A 278 3.81 -13.11 17.63
N SER A 279 3.75 -14.37 17.21
CA SER A 279 3.64 -15.52 18.11
C SER A 279 4.75 -15.54 19.18
N LEU A 280 5.85 -14.81 18.94
CA LEU A 280 6.91 -14.51 19.89
C LEU A 280 6.45 -13.70 21.11
N LEU A 281 5.51 -12.77 20.95
CA LEU A 281 4.95 -12.02 22.08
C LEU A 281 4.07 -12.93 22.95
N MET A 282 3.34 -13.86 22.31
CA MET A 282 2.58 -14.90 23.00
C MET A 282 3.48 -15.96 23.66
N ALA A 283 4.57 -16.38 23.01
CA ALA A 283 5.55 -17.31 23.58
C ALA A 283 6.35 -16.66 24.73
N GLY A 284 6.66 -15.36 24.62
CA GLY A 284 7.30 -14.58 25.67
C GLY A 284 6.42 -14.42 26.90
N LEU A 285 5.12 -14.15 26.72
CA LEU A 285 4.14 -14.15 27.81
C LEU A 285 3.99 -15.53 28.45
N ALA A 286 3.85 -16.59 27.64
CA ALA A 286 3.78 -17.96 28.14
C ALA A 286 5.04 -18.37 28.93
N GLY A 287 6.22 -17.97 28.45
CA GLY A 287 7.50 -18.18 29.13
C GLY A 287 7.60 -17.42 30.47
N ALA A 288 7.10 -16.19 30.52
CA ALA A 288 7.05 -15.40 31.76
C ALA A 288 6.11 -16.04 32.81
N PHE A 289 4.97 -16.60 32.39
CA PHE A 289 4.08 -17.36 33.27
C PHE A 289 4.71 -18.68 33.74
N ALA A 290 5.44 -19.40 32.88
CA ALA A 290 6.15 -20.62 33.24
C ALA A 290 7.27 -20.36 34.27
N LEU A 291 8.02 -19.27 34.12
CA LEU A 291 9.06 -18.86 35.07
C LEU A 291 8.49 -18.42 36.42
N ARG A 292 7.28 -17.82 36.44
CA ARG A 292 6.59 -17.46 37.68
C ARG A 292 6.12 -18.69 38.48
N ARG A 293 5.85 -19.82 37.82
CA ARG A 293 5.46 -21.09 38.48
C ARG A 293 6.62 -21.83 39.15
N ARG A 294 7.87 -21.60 38.72
CA ARG A 294 9.07 -22.27 39.26
C ARG A 294 9.65 -21.63 40.54
N ARG A 295 9.07 -20.54 41.02
CA ARG A 295 9.53 -19.82 42.23
C ARG A 295 8.67 -20.07 43.49
N LYS A 296 7.94 -21.19 43.53
CA LYS A 296 7.33 -21.69 44.77
C LYS A 296 8.11 -22.89 45.27
#